data_AF-A0A9D4PIE9-F1
#
_entry.id   AF-A0A9D4PIE9-F1
#
_cell.length_a   1.000
_cell.length_b   1.000
_cell.length_c   1.000
_cell.angle_alpha   90.00
_cell.angle_beta   90.00
_cell.angle_gamma   90.00
#
_symmetry.space_group_name_H-M   'P 1'
#
loop_
_entity.id
_entity.type
_entity.pdbx_description
1 polymer ?
#
loop_
_entity_poly.entity_id
_entity_poly.type
_entity_poly.pdbx_seq_one_letter_code
_entity_poly.pdbx_strand_id
1 'polypeptide(L)'
;MGLGDHPPRNGFEKTVHAVYAMFDAPVTWVREKIILPNRQERPDYVWYHRKYRRVPTIDECYTDDMMCKFEANEQYKRDREVDGKIVHLLGRRRDDCFTYELNDPQKCDAIVEQFREAELNWFIKYGDLSYHTTVVNAFMKQKHRLIAERRKALKAQENGEMQ
;
A
#
# COMPACT_ATOMS: atom_id res chain seq x y z
N MET A 1 -0.83 -32.55 5.25
CA MET A 1 0.59 -32.25 5.50
C MET A 1 1.32 -33.58 5.60
N GLY A 2 2.36 -33.76 4.79
CA GLY A 2 3.05 -35.04 4.65
C GLY A 2 3.63 -35.52 5.98
N LEU A 3 3.48 -36.83 6.23
CA LEU A 3 4.28 -37.56 7.19
C LEU A 3 5.74 -37.54 6.70
N GLY A 4 6.48 -36.51 7.11
CA GLY A 4 7.90 -36.35 6.80
C GLY A 4 8.65 -36.03 8.08
N ASP A 5 9.44 -37.01 8.53
CA ASP A 5 10.47 -37.02 9.56
C ASP A 5 10.58 -35.78 10.45
N HIS A 6 9.96 -35.85 11.62
CA HIS A 6 10.19 -34.90 12.71
C HIS A 6 11.28 -35.50 13.61
N PRO A 7 12.31 -34.74 14.02
CA PRO A 7 13.29 -35.23 14.99
C PRO A 7 12.58 -35.69 16.28
N PRO A 8 13.16 -36.64 17.03
CA PRO A 8 12.52 -37.19 18.23
C PRO A 8 12.19 -36.07 19.21
N ARG A 9 10.89 -35.93 19.49
CA ARG A 9 10.34 -34.83 20.30
C ARG A 9 10.55 -35.03 21.79
N ASN A 10 10.91 -33.97 22.49
CA ASN A 10 10.97 -33.94 23.95
C ASN A 10 9.58 -34.14 24.56
N GLY A 11 9.49 -34.59 25.83
CA GLY A 11 8.20 -34.87 26.50
C GLY A 11 7.22 -33.68 26.49
N PHE A 12 7.74 -32.46 26.62
CA PHE A 12 6.97 -31.21 26.52
C PHE A 12 6.46 -30.93 25.09
N GLU A 13 7.26 -31.22 24.07
CA GLU A 13 6.83 -31.04 22.68
C GLU A 13 5.71 -32.02 22.30
N LYS A 14 5.73 -33.23 22.88
CA LYS A 14 4.66 -34.22 22.69
C LYS A 14 3.33 -33.73 23.28
N THR A 15 3.34 -33.12 24.46
CA THR A 15 2.11 -32.60 25.09
C THR A 15 1.57 -31.39 24.33
N VAL A 16 2.42 -30.44 23.95
CA VAL A 16 2.02 -29.28 23.14
C VAL A 16 1.45 -29.71 21.79
N HIS A 17 2.10 -30.65 21.11
CA HIS A 17 1.61 -31.18 19.84
C HIS A 17 0.26 -31.89 19.98
N ALA A 18 0.04 -32.64 21.06
CA ALA A 18 -1.23 -33.30 21.31
C ALA A 18 -2.37 -32.28 21.49
N VAL A 19 -2.13 -31.19 22.20
CA VAL A 19 -3.09 -30.09 22.35
C VAL A 19 -3.35 -29.40 21.02
N TYR A 20 -2.31 -29.10 20.24
CA TYR A 20 -2.47 -28.51 18.91
C TYR A 20 -3.28 -29.41 17.98
N ALA A 21 -2.97 -30.71 17.94
CA ALA A 21 -3.67 -31.70 17.12
C ALA A 21 -5.15 -31.86 17.50
N MET A 22 -5.49 -31.71 18.79
CA MET A 22 -6.87 -31.75 19.26
C MET A 22 -7.75 -30.68 18.58
N PHE A 23 -7.19 -29.52 18.25
CA PHE A 23 -7.90 -28.43 17.57
C PHE A 23 -7.69 -28.42 16.04
N ASP A 24 -6.49 -28.74 15.56
CA ASP A 24 -6.19 -28.72 14.12
C ASP A 24 -6.86 -29.88 13.36
N ALA A 25 -6.93 -31.08 13.96
CA ALA A 25 -7.57 -32.24 13.33
C ALA A 25 -9.06 -32.01 12.97
N PRO A 26 -9.92 -31.47 13.85
CA PRO A 26 -11.30 -31.17 13.47
C PRO A 26 -11.38 -30.02 12.45
N VAL A 27 -10.52 -29.00 12.52
CA VAL A 27 -10.51 -27.88 11.55
C VAL A 27 -10.11 -28.36 10.15
N THR A 28 -9.07 -29.18 10.06
CA THR A 28 -8.63 -29.79 8.79
C THR A 28 -9.69 -30.74 8.24
N TRP A 29 -10.37 -31.53 9.08
CA TRP A 29 -11.50 -32.35 8.67
C TRP A 29 -12.65 -31.52 8.09
N VAL A 30 -13.05 -30.41 8.73
CA VAL A 30 -14.08 -29.51 8.20
C VAL A 30 -13.66 -28.90 6.86
N ARG A 31 -12.40 -28.47 6.75
CA ARG A 31 -11.86 -27.94 5.49
C ARG A 31 -11.96 -28.96 4.37
N GLU A 32 -11.52 -30.18 4.62
CA GLU A 32 -11.45 -31.22 3.60
C GLU A 32 -12.80 -31.84 3.25
N LYS A 33 -13.68 -32.05 4.24
CA LYS A 33 -14.94 -32.79 4.06
C LYS A 33 -16.14 -31.90 3.79
N ILE A 34 -16.11 -30.63 4.20
CA ILE A 34 -17.24 -29.71 4.03
C ILE A 34 -16.89 -28.60 3.05
N ILE A 35 -15.78 -27.88 3.29
CA ILE A 35 -15.46 -26.66 2.53
C ILE A 35 -14.99 -26.99 1.11
N LEU A 36 -13.99 -27.87 0.96
CA LEU A 36 -13.43 -28.21 -0.35
C LEU A 36 -14.48 -28.79 -1.33
N PRO A 37 -15.31 -29.79 -0.97
CA PRO A 37 -16.32 -30.30 -1.91
C PRO A 37 -17.38 -29.25 -2.25
N ASN A 38 -17.84 -28.46 -1.28
CA ASN A 38 -18.79 -27.37 -1.52
C ASN A 38 -18.20 -26.24 -2.40
N ARG A 39 -16.87 -26.02 -2.32
CA ARG A 39 -16.14 -25.12 -3.22
C ARG A 39 -15.97 -25.74 -4.62
N GLN A 40 -15.83 -27.05 -4.72
CA GLN A 40 -15.59 -27.77 -5.97
C GLN A 40 -16.82 -27.86 -6.88
N GLU A 41 -18.02 -27.70 -6.33
CA GLU A 41 -19.26 -27.48 -7.11
C GLU A 41 -19.27 -26.11 -7.83
N ARG A 42 -18.43 -25.15 -7.41
CA ARG A 42 -18.28 -23.84 -8.05
C ARG A 42 -16.81 -23.57 -8.41
N PRO A 43 -16.18 -24.42 -9.24
CA PRO A 43 -14.73 -24.44 -9.41
C PRO A 43 -14.18 -23.14 -10.00
N ASP A 44 -14.97 -22.38 -10.76
CA ASP A 44 -14.46 -21.26 -11.54
C ASP A 44 -15.35 -20.01 -11.50
N TYR A 45 -15.63 -19.46 -10.31
CA TYR A 45 -16.00 -18.04 -10.25
C TYR A 45 -14.74 -17.20 -10.48
N VAL A 46 -14.28 -17.17 -11.73
CA VAL A 46 -13.13 -16.38 -12.15
C VAL A 46 -13.52 -14.91 -12.07
N TRP A 47 -12.90 -14.20 -11.14
CA TRP A 47 -12.99 -12.76 -11.06
C TRP A 47 -11.69 -12.17 -11.62
N TYR A 48 -11.84 -11.13 -12.45
CA TYR A 48 -10.71 -10.47 -13.07
C TYR A 48 -10.45 -9.14 -12.38
N HIS A 49 -9.17 -8.78 -12.27
CA HIS A 49 -8.79 -7.44 -11.86
C HIS A 49 -9.18 -6.45 -12.95
N ARG A 50 -10.00 -5.47 -12.60
CA ARG A 50 -10.41 -4.40 -13.51
C ARG A 50 -9.20 -3.55 -13.90
N LYS A 51 -8.97 -3.39 -15.19
CA LYS A 51 -7.93 -2.51 -15.74
C LYS A 51 -8.57 -1.23 -16.27
N TYR A 52 -8.18 -0.09 -15.71
CA TYR A 52 -8.59 1.22 -16.21
C TYR A 52 -7.54 1.73 -17.21
N ARG A 53 -7.98 2.22 -18.36
CA ARG A 53 -7.10 2.96 -19.27
C ARG A 53 -6.80 4.34 -18.67
N ARG A 54 -5.66 4.92 -19.03
CA ARG A 54 -5.34 6.30 -18.66
C ARG A 54 -6.19 7.27 -19.49
N VAL A 55 -6.60 8.36 -18.84
CA VAL A 55 -7.34 9.50 -19.37
C VAL A 55 -6.37 10.69 -19.39
N PRO A 56 -6.54 11.68 -20.28
CA PRO A 56 -5.81 12.95 -20.20
C PRO A 56 -5.85 13.56 -18.79
N THR A 57 -4.75 14.17 -18.39
CA THR A 57 -4.61 14.83 -17.09
C THR A 57 -5.20 16.25 -17.12
N ILE A 58 -5.38 16.85 -15.94
CA ILE A 58 -6.10 18.12 -15.80
C ILE A 58 -5.42 19.31 -16.50
N ASP A 59 -4.12 19.21 -16.76
CA ASP A 59 -3.30 20.19 -17.48
C ASP A 59 -3.56 20.22 -18.99
N GLU A 60 -4.00 19.10 -19.56
CA GLU A 60 -4.35 18.99 -20.99
C GLU A 60 -5.81 19.39 -21.25
N CYS A 61 -6.67 19.33 -20.23
CA CYS A 61 -8.08 19.68 -20.37
C CYS A 61 -8.30 21.20 -20.52
N TYR A 62 -9.26 21.58 -21.36
CA TYR A 62 -9.74 22.96 -21.45
C TYR A 62 -10.52 23.40 -20.20
N THR A 63 -10.65 24.71 -20.02
CA THR A 63 -11.31 25.30 -18.84
C THR A 63 -12.84 25.20 -18.87
N ASP A 64 -13.43 25.01 -20.04
CA ASP A 64 -14.87 24.89 -20.27
C ASP A 64 -15.34 23.43 -20.41
N ASP A 65 -14.45 22.51 -20.79
CA ASP A 65 -14.77 21.09 -20.90
C ASP A 65 -14.95 20.42 -19.53
N MET A 66 -16.22 20.21 -19.15
CA MET A 66 -16.59 19.56 -17.90
C MET A 66 -16.42 18.03 -17.93
N MET A 67 -16.49 17.40 -19.10
CA MET A 67 -16.32 15.94 -19.22
C MET A 67 -14.87 15.54 -19.03
N CYS A 68 -13.93 16.22 -19.69
CA CYS A 68 -12.50 15.98 -19.50
C CYS A 68 -12.10 16.13 -18.03
N LYS A 69 -12.56 17.21 -17.37
CA LYS A 69 -12.31 17.43 -15.94
C LYS A 69 -12.92 16.35 -15.05
N PHE A 70 -14.13 15.87 -15.38
CA PHE A 70 -14.78 14.80 -14.63
C PHE A 70 -13.99 13.50 -14.71
N GLU A 71 -13.59 13.08 -15.91
CA GLU A 71 -12.82 11.85 -16.11
C GLU A 71 -11.44 11.93 -15.44
N ALA A 72 -10.75 13.07 -15.58
CA ALA A 72 -9.48 13.33 -14.92
C ALA A 72 -9.61 13.30 -13.39
N ASN A 73 -10.70 13.85 -12.85
CA ASN A 73 -10.98 13.83 -11.42
C ASN A 73 -11.27 12.41 -10.91
N GLU A 74 -11.99 11.60 -11.67
CA GLU A 74 -12.22 10.20 -11.34
C GLU A 74 -10.94 9.36 -11.39
N GLN A 75 -10.04 9.62 -12.36
CA GLN A 75 -8.72 9.01 -12.35
C GLN A 75 -7.92 9.43 -11.12
N TYR A 76 -7.89 10.72 -10.78
CA TYR A 76 -7.21 11.24 -9.60
C TYR A 76 -7.69 10.57 -8.30
N LYS A 77 -9.01 10.38 -8.12
CA LYS A 77 -9.55 9.69 -6.94
C LYS A 77 -9.05 8.25 -6.84
N ARG A 78 -9.07 7.50 -7.95
CA ARG A 78 -8.57 6.12 -8.00
C ARG A 78 -7.08 6.05 -7.69
N ASP A 79 -6.29 6.95 -8.28
CA ASP A 79 -4.84 7.01 -8.03
C ASP A 79 -4.56 7.38 -6.56
N ARG A 80 -5.36 8.27 -5.94
CA ARG A 80 -5.27 8.59 -4.50
C ARG A 80 -5.56 7.39 -3.60
N GLU A 81 -6.57 6.59 -3.93
CA GLU A 81 -6.86 5.36 -3.20
C GLU A 81 -5.73 4.34 -3.33
N VAL A 82 -5.20 4.15 -4.54
CA VAL A 82 -4.07 3.25 -4.80
C VAL A 82 -2.82 3.71 -4.03
N ASP A 83 -2.46 4.98 -4.09
CA ASP A 83 -1.32 5.55 -3.36
C ASP A 83 -1.49 5.38 -1.85
N GLY A 84 -2.71 5.55 -1.32
CA GLY A 84 -3.01 5.28 0.09
C GLY A 84 -2.83 3.81 0.48
N LYS A 85 -3.17 2.87 -0.41
CA LYS A 85 -2.93 1.44 -0.19
C LYS A 85 -1.44 1.08 -0.28
N ILE A 86 -0.66 1.78 -1.11
CA ILE A 86 0.80 1.60 -1.18
C ILE A 86 1.45 1.98 0.16
N VAL A 87 1.14 3.15 0.71
CA VAL A 87 1.66 3.58 2.02
C VAL A 87 1.24 2.62 3.13
N HIS A 88 -0.03 2.17 3.12
CA HIS A 88 -0.52 1.19 4.08
C HIS A 88 0.24 -0.15 4.00
N LEU A 89 0.52 -0.65 2.79
CA LEU A 89 1.29 -1.88 2.60
C LEU A 89 2.72 -1.74 3.13
N LEU A 90 3.38 -0.61 2.88
CA LEU A 90 4.72 -0.33 3.40
C LEU A 90 4.73 -0.21 4.92
N GLY A 91 3.70 0.42 5.51
CA GLY A 91 3.51 0.48 6.95
C GLY A 91 3.38 -0.89 7.59
N ARG A 92 2.59 -1.79 6.97
CA ARG A 92 2.47 -3.18 7.42
C ARG A 92 3.81 -3.91 7.36
N ARG A 93 4.59 -3.75 6.29
CA ARG A 93 5.91 -4.37 6.16
C ARG A 93 6.89 -3.91 7.25
N ARG A 94 6.85 -2.62 7.60
CA ARG A 94 7.62 -2.06 8.70
C ARG A 94 7.23 -2.73 10.03
N ASP A 95 5.93 -2.82 10.31
CA ASP A 95 5.43 -3.38 11.57
C ASP A 95 5.70 -4.90 11.68
N ASP A 96 5.56 -5.62 10.57
CA ASP A 96 5.93 -7.04 10.47
C ASP A 96 7.43 -7.20 10.75
N CYS A 97 8.29 -6.36 10.17
CA CYS A 97 9.74 -6.40 10.42
C CYS A 97 10.09 -6.23 11.90
N PHE A 98 9.51 -5.23 12.56
CA PHE A 98 9.72 -5.01 14.00
C PHE A 98 9.23 -6.17 14.86
N THR A 99 8.17 -6.85 14.42
CA THR A 99 7.63 -8.03 15.13
C THR A 99 8.56 -9.24 15.00
N TYR A 100 9.16 -9.45 13.82
CA TYR A 100 10.11 -10.55 13.59
C TYR A 100 11.49 -10.30 14.21
N GLU A 101 12.02 -9.08 14.11
CA GLU A 101 13.38 -8.70 14.55
C GLU A 101 13.35 -7.92 15.88
N LEU A 102 12.56 -8.38 16.86
CA LEU A 102 12.34 -7.68 18.14
C LEU A 102 13.64 -7.29 18.87
N ASN A 103 14.68 -8.11 18.76
CA ASN A 103 15.96 -7.90 19.44
C ASN A 103 16.93 -6.99 18.65
N ASP A 104 16.80 -6.92 17.32
CA ASP A 104 17.74 -6.24 16.42
C ASP A 104 16.98 -5.27 15.46
N PRO A 105 16.46 -4.14 15.97
CA PRO A 105 15.62 -3.23 15.17
C PRO A 105 16.36 -2.59 13.99
N GLN A 106 17.70 -2.50 14.05
CA GLN A 106 18.55 -1.89 13.01
C GLN A 106 18.41 -2.60 11.65
N LYS A 107 18.07 -3.90 11.64
CA LYS A 107 17.85 -4.64 10.39
C LYS A 107 16.65 -4.10 9.60
N CYS A 108 15.72 -3.42 10.27
CA CYS A 108 14.51 -2.86 9.66
C CYS A 108 14.71 -1.46 9.06
N ASP A 109 15.88 -0.83 9.23
CA ASP A 109 16.12 0.57 8.84
C ASP A 109 15.82 0.83 7.36
N ALA A 110 16.19 -0.09 6.46
CA ALA A 110 15.93 0.06 5.03
C ALA A 110 14.41 0.11 4.71
N ILE A 111 13.60 -0.69 5.43
CA ILE A 111 12.15 -0.72 5.25
C ILE A 111 11.52 0.55 5.86
N VAL A 112 12.06 1.01 6.99
CA VAL A 112 11.63 2.25 7.64
C VAL A 112 11.85 3.45 6.71
N GLU A 113 13.02 3.54 6.07
CA GLU A 113 13.30 4.62 5.12
C GLU A 113 12.39 4.59 3.89
N GLN A 114 12.14 3.40 3.32
CA GLN A 114 11.16 3.25 2.23
C GLN A 114 9.76 3.71 2.63
N PHE A 115 9.33 3.37 3.85
CA PHE A 115 8.05 3.82 4.38
C PHE A 115 8.01 5.33 4.57
N ARG A 116 9.05 5.93 5.17
CA ARG A 116 9.16 7.38 5.39
C ARG A 116 9.13 8.15 4.07
N GLU A 117 9.89 7.70 3.08
CA GLU A 117 9.91 8.31 1.75
C GLU A 117 8.51 8.25 1.10
N ALA A 118 7.85 7.09 1.16
CA ALA A 118 6.51 6.93 0.59
C ALA A 118 5.46 7.78 1.33
N GLU A 119 5.53 7.86 2.66
CA GLU A 119 4.66 8.71 3.48
C GLU A 119 4.85 10.19 3.16
N LEU A 120 6.10 10.65 3.06
CA LEU A 120 6.44 12.01 2.67
C LEU A 120 5.92 12.33 1.26
N ASN A 121 6.16 11.46 0.29
CA ASN A 121 5.67 11.63 -1.09
C ASN A 121 4.14 11.68 -1.16
N TRP A 122 3.45 10.84 -0.38
CA TRP A 122 2.00 10.86 -0.27
C TRP A 122 1.50 12.16 0.36
N PHE A 123 2.12 12.63 1.45
CA PHE A 123 1.76 13.88 2.11
C PHE A 123 2.04 15.11 1.23
N ILE A 124 3.14 15.11 0.49
CA ILE A 124 3.44 16.17 -0.48
C ILE A 124 2.32 16.27 -1.52
N LYS A 125 1.81 15.14 -2.03
CA LYS A 125 0.75 15.11 -3.05
C LYS A 125 -0.65 15.41 -2.47
N TYR A 126 -1.00 14.81 -1.34
CA TYR A 126 -2.38 14.78 -0.82
C TYR A 126 -2.59 15.45 0.55
N GLY A 127 -1.52 15.85 1.24
CA GLY A 127 -1.59 16.55 2.53
C GLY A 127 -2.21 17.94 2.42
N ASP A 128 -2.74 18.47 3.52
CA ASP A 128 -3.36 19.82 3.65
C ASP A 128 -4.50 20.15 2.66
N LEU A 129 -4.93 19.15 1.90
CA LEU A 129 -6.01 19.21 0.94
C LEU A 129 -7.32 18.86 1.68
N SER A 130 -8.34 19.72 1.55
CA SER A 130 -9.65 19.54 2.21
C SER A 130 -10.36 18.21 1.86
N TYR A 131 -11.41 17.87 2.59
CA TYR A 131 -12.21 16.67 2.36
C TYR A 131 -12.81 16.64 0.94
N HIS A 132 -13.34 17.76 0.45
CA HIS A 132 -13.93 17.88 -0.89
C HIS A 132 -12.89 18.19 -1.98
N THR A 133 -11.79 17.45 -2.02
CA THR A 133 -10.68 17.75 -2.93
C THR A 133 -10.85 17.19 -4.32
N THR A 134 -10.71 18.08 -5.29
CA THR A 134 -10.69 17.79 -6.71
C THR A 134 -9.26 17.75 -7.23
N VAL A 135 -9.09 17.17 -8.42
CA VAL A 135 -7.82 17.18 -9.15
C VAL A 135 -7.27 18.59 -9.38
N VAL A 136 -8.15 19.60 -9.52
CA VAL A 136 -7.77 21.01 -9.68
C VAL A 136 -7.04 21.53 -8.43
N ASN A 137 -7.50 21.19 -7.23
CA ASN A 137 -6.87 21.62 -5.99
C ASN A 137 -5.47 21.00 -5.85
N ALA A 138 -5.33 19.71 -6.18
CA ALA A 138 -4.04 19.04 -6.17
C ALA A 138 -3.07 19.65 -7.20
N PHE A 139 -3.56 19.97 -8.39
CA PHE A 139 -2.78 20.65 -9.43
C PHE A 139 -2.33 22.05 -9.00
N MET A 140 -3.21 22.82 -8.36
CA MET A 140 -2.83 24.12 -7.81
C MET A 140 -1.78 23.98 -6.70
N LYS A 141 -1.90 22.99 -5.82
CA LYS A 141 -0.87 22.69 -4.81
C LYS A 141 0.49 22.38 -5.46
N GLN A 142 0.51 21.53 -6.49
CA GLN A 142 1.71 21.21 -7.25
C GLN A 142 2.33 22.47 -7.87
N LYS A 143 1.51 23.33 -8.48
CA LYS A 143 1.97 24.60 -9.04
C LYS A 143 2.59 25.52 -7.99
N HIS A 144 1.98 25.65 -6.81
CA HIS A 144 2.54 26.43 -5.71
C HIS A 144 3.91 25.91 -5.27
N ARG A 145 4.08 24.58 -5.20
CA ARG A 145 5.37 23.96 -4.88
C ARG A 145 6.44 24.33 -5.91
N LEU A 146 6.15 24.16 -7.21
CA LEU A 146 7.09 24.46 -8.30
C LEU A 146 7.49 25.94 -8.32
N ILE A 147 6.55 26.85 -8.08
CA ILE A 147 6.84 28.29 -7.98
C ILE A 147 7.74 28.58 -6.78
N ALA A 148 7.48 27.94 -5.63
CA ALA A 148 8.30 28.11 -4.43
C ALA A 148 9.72 27.57 -4.63
N GLU A 149 9.89 26.40 -5.23
CA GLU A 149 11.18 25.81 -5.59
C GLU A 149 11.96 26.73 -6.52
N ARG A 150 11.31 27.25 -7.57
CA ARG A 150 11.92 28.23 -8.49
C ARG A 150 12.39 29.48 -7.76
N ARG A 151 11.57 30.04 -6.86
CA ARG A 151 11.94 31.23 -6.07
C ARG A 151 13.13 30.96 -5.15
N LYS A 152 13.22 29.78 -4.56
CA LYS A 152 14.36 29.38 -3.72
C LYS A 152 15.64 29.28 -4.55
N ALA A 153 15.56 28.69 -5.75
CA ALA A 153 16.71 28.57 -6.66
C ALA A 153 17.24 29.95 -7.09
N LEU A 154 16.35 30.89 -7.46
CA LEU A 154 16.76 32.25 -7.85
C LEU A 154 17.46 32.99 -6.71
N LYS A 155 16.92 32.94 -5.49
CA LYS A 155 17.58 33.55 -4.31
C LYS A 155 18.93 32.92 -3.98
N ALA A 156 19.09 31.61 -4.21
CA ALA A 156 20.36 30.93 -4.00
C ALA A 156 21.41 31.37 -5.04
N GLN A 157 21.00 31.61 -6.28
CA GLN A 157 21.86 32.18 -7.32
C GLN A 157 22.27 33.62 -6.97
N GLU A 158 21.33 34.48 -6.61
CA GLU A 158 21.60 35.86 -6.17
C GLU A 158 22.56 35.91 -4.97
N ASN A 159 22.37 35.04 -3.97
CA ASN A 159 23.25 34.97 -2.79
C ASN A 159 24.64 34.40 -3.11
N GLY A 160 24.75 33.53 -4.12
CA GLY A 160 26.01 32.97 -4.60
C GLY A 160 26.80 33.93 -5.48
N GLU A 161 26.15 34.89 -6.14
CA GLU A 161 26.79 35.97 -6.91
C GLU A 161 27.26 37.14 -6.03
N MET A 162 26.77 37.24 -4.78
CA MET A 162 27.21 38.24 -3.79
C MET A 162 28.32 37.75 -2.84
N GLN A 163 28.86 36.54 -3.06
CA GLN A 163 30.05 36.00 -2.38
C GLN A 163 31.26 36.06 -3.29
#